data_AF-A0A956EGX4-F1
#
_entry.id   AF-A0A956EGX4-F1
#
_cell.length_a   1.000
_cell.length_b   1.000
_cell.length_c   1.000
_cell.angle_alpha   90.00
_cell.angle_beta   90.00
_cell.angle_gamma   90.00
#
_symmetry.space_group_name_H-M   'P 1'
#
loop_
_entity.id
_entity.type
_entity.pdbx_description
1 polymer ?
#
loop_
_entity_poly.entity_id
_entity_poly.type
_entity_poly.pdbx_seq_one_letter_code
_entity_poly.pdbx_strand_id
1 'polypeptide(L)'
;GYFGRVGAQLGIAAGLRFGYDLYRGPTTKTHTYHVGPELRLGYAGDRVFAFGTLRGGYSHWDSTRIVRTVWAAGDENGGYIGVGGGLWGSVLGRLLIGAEVDADFILSVAWDGSVAQRVGLTLAIGAWI
;
A
#
# COMPACT_ATOMS: atom_id res chain seq x y z
N GLY A 1 -12.22 4.33 8.21
CA GLY A 1 -12.59 2.90 8.02
C GLY A 1 -13.61 2.51 9.08
N TYR A 2 -14.21 1.34 8.96
CA TYR A 2 -15.14 0.81 9.96
C TYR A 2 -14.45 -0.30 10.76
N PHE A 3 -14.46 -0.22 12.09
CA PHE A 3 -13.93 -1.24 12.98
C PHE A 3 -15.09 -2.02 13.60
N GLY A 4 -15.13 -3.35 13.41
CA GLY A 4 -16.16 -4.22 13.96
C GLY A 4 -15.56 -5.40 14.72
N ARG A 5 -16.11 -5.72 15.89
CA ARG A 5 -15.79 -6.94 16.65
C ARG A 5 -16.84 -8.00 16.33
N VAL A 6 -16.43 -9.17 15.82
CA VAL A 6 -17.33 -10.28 15.47
C VAL A 6 -17.01 -11.48 16.37
N GLY A 7 -17.75 -11.64 17.48
CA GLY A 7 -17.43 -12.65 18.50
C GLY A 7 -16.32 -12.22 19.47
N ALA A 8 -15.93 -13.09 20.41
CA ALA A 8 -15.22 -12.66 21.61
C ALA A 8 -13.87 -11.95 21.34
N GLN A 9 -13.17 -12.19 20.23
CA GLN A 9 -11.84 -11.61 19.99
C GLN A 9 -11.47 -11.42 18.50
N LEU A 10 -12.42 -11.53 17.56
CA LEU A 10 -12.15 -11.29 16.14
C LEU A 10 -12.43 -9.82 15.79
N GLY A 11 -11.48 -9.16 15.13
CA GLY A 11 -11.61 -7.81 14.61
C GLY A 11 -11.51 -7.77 13.09
N ILE A 12 -12.33 -6.91 12.49
CA ILE A 12 -12.27 -6.55 11.07
C ILE A 12 -12.11 -5.03 10.95
N ALA A 13 -11.19 -4.61 10.09
CA ALA A 13 -11.06 -3.22 9.68
C ALA A 13 -10.88 -3.13 8.16
N ALA A 14 -11.73 -2.33 7.52
CA ALA A 14 -11.64 -2.04 6.09
C ALA A 14 -11.38 -0.56 5.83
N GLY A 15 -10.61 -0.26 4.79
CA GLY A 15 -10.19 1.09 4.45
C GLY A 15 -9.85 1.26 2.98
N LEU A 16 -9.49 2.49 2.62
CA LEU A 16 -8.85 2.83 1.37
C LEU A 16 -7.44 3.31 1.68
N ARG A 17 -6.48 2.88 0.88
CA ARG A 17 -5.09 3.32 0.94
C ARG A 17 -4.79 4.21 -0.24
N PHE A 18 -4.05 5.29 0.02
CA PHE A 18 -3.44 6.13 -0.98
C PHE A 18 -1.93 6.08 -0.76
N GLY A 19 -1.19 5.61 -1.76
CA GLY A 19 0.26 5.47 -1.72
C GLY A 19 0.92 6.34 -2.78
N TYR A 20 2.12 6.81 -2.48
CA TYR A 20 2.96 7.52 -3.42
C TYR A 20 4.40 7.04 -3.25
N ASP A 21 4.98 6.55 -4.35
CA ASP A 21 6.37 6.13 -4.40
C ASP A 21 7.16 6.99 -5.38
N LEU A 22 8.39 7.33 -5.00
CA LEU A 22 9.33 8.03 -5.85
C LEU A 22 10.56 7.17 -6.05
N TYR A 23 10.77 6.69 -7.27
CA TYR A 23 12.03 6.08 -7.68
C TYR A 23 12.86 7.09 -8.47
N ARG A 24 14.11 7.29 -8.04
CA ARG A 24 15.09 8.13 -8.75
C ARG A 24 16.36 7.34 -9.03
N GLY A 25 16.51 6.91 -10.28
CA GLY A 25 17.74 6.35 -10.80
C GLY A 25 18.61 7.41 -11.49
N PRO A 26 19.80 7.02 -12.00
CA PRO A 26 20.73 7.92 -12.69
C PRO A 26 20.13 8.60 -13.93
N THR A 27 19.22 7.92 -14.62
CA THR A 27 18.64 8.36 -15.91
C THR A 27 17.12 8.29 -15.94
N THR A 28 16.48 7.90 -14.84
CA THR A 28 15.03 7.66 -14.78
C THR A 28 14.46 8.19 -13.49
N LYS A 29 13.37 8.92 -13.58
CA LYS A 29 12.53 9.30 -12.46
C LYS A 29 11.16 8.71 -12.67
N THR A 30 10.67 7.92 -11.72
CA THR A 30 9.32 7.33 -11.77
C THR A 30 8.56 7.75 -10.52
N HIS A 31 7.41 8.37 -10.76
CA HIS A 31 6.40 8.65 -9.76
C HIS A 31 5.35 7.55 -9.85
N THR A 32 5.06 6.89 -8.73
CA THR A 32 4.01 5.88 -8.69
C THR A 32 2.92 6.32 -7.71
N TYR A 33 1.67 6.27 -8.14
CA TYR A 33 0.50 6.53 -7.31
C TYR A 33 -0.29 5.25 -7.17
N HIS A 34 -0.69 4.93 -5.94
CA HIS A 34 -1.47 3.74 -5.62
C HIS A 34 -2.78 4.15 -4.96
N VAL A 35 -3.88 3.55 -5.39
CA VAL A 35 -5.16 3.66 -4.70
C VAL A 35 -5.87 2.32 -4.70
N GLY A 36 -6.34 1.90 -3.53
CA GLY A 36 -7.05 0.64 -3.45
C GLY A 36 -7.67 0.34 -2.09
N PRO A 37 -8.65 -0.56 -2.04
CA PRO A 37 -9.14 -1.10 -0.79
C PRO A 37 -8.07 -1.89 -0.04
N GLU A 38 -8.21 -1.86 1.28
CA GLU A 38 -7.45 -2.68 2.23
C GLU A 38 -8.41 -3.31 3.24
N LEU A 39 -8.14 -4.57 3.55
CA LEU A 39 -8.87 -5.37 4.51
C LEU A 39 -7.89 -5.92 5.53
N ARG A 40 -8.15 -5.63 6.81
CA ARG A 40 -7.41 -6.16 7.95
C ARG A 40 -8.32 -7.09 8.73
N LEU A 41 -7.81 -8.27 9.02
CA LEU A 41 -8.52 -9.30 9.76
C LEU A 41 -7.58 -9.90 10.81
N GLY A 42 -8.07 -10.05 12.03
CA GLY A 42 -7.29 -10.71 13.06
C GLY A 42 -7.87 -10.59 14.45
N TYR A 43 -6.99 -10.55 15.43
CA TYR A 43 -7.30 -10.53 16.84
C TYR A 43 -7.54 -9.11 17.34
N ALA A 44 -8.72 -8.85 17.91
CA ALA A 44 -9.08 -7.62 18.61
C ALA A 44 -9.24 -7.87 20.11
N GLY A 45 -8.21 -7.50 20.87
CA GLY A 45 -8.24 -7.42 22.33
C GLY A 45 -8.62 -6.02 22.82
N ASP A 46 -8.69 -5.84 24.13
CA ASP A 46 -9.18 -4.59 24.74
C ASP A 46 -8.27 -3.38 24.49
N ARG A 47 -6.99 -3.62 24.20
CA ARG A 47 -6.00 -2.57 23.94
C ARG A 47 -5.17 -2.80 22.69
N VAL A 48 -5.38 -3.89 21.98
CA VAL A 48 -4.49 -4.31 20.89
C VAL A 48 -5.32 -4.92 19.77
N PHE A 49 -4.99 -4.55 18.53
CA PHE A 49 -5.47 -5.18 17.31
C PHE A 49 -4.28 -5.73 16.52
N ALA A 50 -4.15 -7.05 16.47
CA ALA A 50 -3.15 -7.75 15.67
C ALA A 50 -3.83 -8.33 14.43
N PHE A 51 -3.31 -8.07 13.25
CA PHE A 51 -4.02 -8.38 12.01
C PHE A 51 -3.09 -8.84 10.89
N GLY A 52 -3.66 -9.66 9.99
CA GLY A 52 -3.17 -9.79 8.63
C GLY A 52 -3.89 -8.78 7.72
N THR A 53 -3.19 -8.30 6.70
CA THR A 53 -3.69 -7.35 5.70
C THR A 53 -3.76 -8.01 4.35
N LEU A 54 -4.87 -7.80 3.65
CA LEU A 54 -5.02 -8.04 2.22
C LEU A 54 -5.38 -6.72 1.57
N ARG A 55 -4.70 -6.37 0.48
CA ARG A 55 -4.97 -5.14 -0.26
C ARG A 55 -4.76 -5.34 -1.74
N GLY A 56 -5.32 -4.43 -2.50
CA GLY A 56 -5.05 -4.35 -3.92
C GLY A 56 -5.81 -3.21 -4.53
N GLY A 57 -5.43 -2.85 -5.74
CA GLY A 57 -6.05 -1.73 -6.40
C GLY A 57 -5.30 -1.29 -7.63
N TYR A 58 -5.52 -0.05 -7.99
CA TYR A 58 -4.99 0.58 -9.17
C TYR A 58 -3.65 1.27 -8.87
N SER A 59 -2.74 1.18 -9.84
CA SER A 59 -1.44 1.85 -9.80
C SER A 59 -1.25 2.66 -11.09
N HIS A 60 -0.80 3.90 -10.95
CA HIS A 60 -0.44 4.77 -12.06
C HIS A 60 1.03 5.18 -11.95
N TRP A 61 1.79 4.99 -13.02
CA TRP A 61 3.23 5.24 -13.05
C TRP A 61 3.51 6.33 -14.08
N ASP A 62 4.01 7.46 -13.61
CA ASP A 62 4.54 8.53 -14.46
C ASP A 62 6.06 8.38 -14.49
N SER A 63 6.58 7.94 -15.64
CA SER A 63 8.02 7.75 -15.84
C SER A 63 8.59 8.79 -16.78
N THR A 64 9.54 9.58 -16.27
CA THR A 64 10.40 10.44 -17.09
C THR A 64 11.75 9.76 -17.30
N ARG A 65 12.09 9.42 -18.54
CA ARG A 65 13.40 8.87 -18.92
C ARG A 65 14.23 9.94 -19.63
N ILE A 66 15.49 10.08 -19.21
CA ILE A 66 16.49 10.91 -19.90
C ILE A 66 17.29 9.98 -20.81
N VAL A 67 16.95 9.94 -22.09
CA VAL A 67 17.71 9.18 -23.10
C VAL A 67 18.31 10.19 -24.07
N ARG A 68 19.65 10.35 -24.04
CA ARG A 68 20.44 11.21 -24.94
C ARG A 68 19.70 12.49 -25.38
N THR A 69 19.64 13.47 -24.47
CA THR A 69 19.11 14.84 -24.76
C THR A 69 17.62 14.92 -25.11
N VAL A 70 16.88 13.81 -25.10
CA VAL A 70 15.43 13.78 -25.34
C VAL A 70 14.72 13.37 -24.05
N TRP A 71 13.70 14.15 -23.68
CA TRP A 71 12.78 13.84 -22.60
C TRP A 71 11.68 12.94 -23.15
N ALA A 72 11.65 11.68 -22.74
CA ALA A 72 10.54 10.78 -23.01
C ALA A 72 9.71 10.65 -21.73
N ALA A 73 8.48 11.15 -21.77
CA ALA A 73 7.46 10.89 -20.75
C ALA A 73 6.61 9.71 -21.21
N GLY A 74 6.33 8.78 -20.29
CA GLY A 74 5.45 7.65 -20.55
C GLY A 74 4.61 7.36 -19.32
N ASP A 75 3.30 7.30 -19.54
CA ASP A 75 2.34 6.88 -18.54
C ASP A 75 2.16 5.36 -18.64
N GLU A 76 2.26 4.68 -17.51
CA GLU A 76 1.99 3.25 -17.41
C GLU A 76 0.87 3.03 -16.39
N ASN A 77 -0.09 2.18 -16.75
CA ASN A 77 -1.24 1.87 -15.91
C ASN A 77 -1.18 0.42 -15.49
N GLY A 78 -1.52 0.18 -14.22
CA GLY A 78 -1.30 -1.11 -13.61
C GLY A 78 -2.23 -1.39 -12.44
N GLY A 79 -2.01 -2.57 -11.86
CA GLY A 79 -2.64 -3.01 -10.65
C GLY A 79 -1.60 -3.43 -9.63
N TYR A 80 -1.99 -3.41 -8.36
CA TYR A 80 -1.21 -4.03 -7.31
C TYR A 80 -2.09 -4.97 -6.49
N ILE A 81 -1.48 -6.02 -5.98
CA ILE A 81 -2.02 -6.85 -4.91
C ILE A 81 -0.97 -6.93 -3.81
N GLY A 82 -1.40 -6.84 -2.58
CA GLY A 82 -0.50 -6.81 -1.44
C GLY A 82 -1.03 -7.62 -0.28
N VAL A 83 -0.09 -8.19 0.46
CA VAL A 83 -0.36 -8.93 1.68
C VAL A 83 0.61 -8.48 2.77
N GLY A 84 0.15 -8.52 4.01
CA GLY A 84 0.99 -8.09 5.11
C GLY A 84 0.34 -8.32 6.45
N GLY A 85 0.78 -7.56 7.43
CA GLY A 85 0.23 -7.61 8.77
C GLY A 85 0.82 -6.54 9.67
N GLY A 86 0.18 -6.37 10.81
CA GLY A 86 0.56 -5.33 11.74
C GLY A 86 -0.05 -5.50 13.12
N LEU A 87 0.35 -4.57 13.98
CA LEU A 87 -0.08 -4.51 15.36
C LEU A 87 -0.38 -3.06 15.69
N TRP A 88 -1.62 -2.80 16.13
CA TRP A 88 -2.06 -1.50 16.61
C TRP A 88 -2.39 -1.60 18.11
N GLY A 89 -1.85 -0.70 18.92
CA GLY A 89 -2.10 -0.61 20.35
C GLY A 89 -2.85 0.66 20.71
N SER A 90 -3.80 0.58 21.66
CA SER A 90 -4.52 1.74 22.14
C SER A 90 -3.67 2.60 23.07
N VAL A 91 -3.58 3.88 22.70
CA VAL A 91 -3.01 4.97 23.47
C VAL A 91 -4.18 5.86 23.89
N LEU A 92 -4.34 6.08 25.20
CA LEU A 92 -5.41 6.91 25.78
C LEU A 92 -6.85 6.43 25.47
N GLY A 93 -7.04 5.15 25.15
CA GLY A 93 -8.36 4.52 25.00
C GLY A 93 -9.14 4.89 23.74
N ARG A 94 -8.60 5.77 22.88
CA ARG A 94 -9.24 6.21 21.62
C ARG A 94 -8.29 6.22 20.44
N LEU A 95 -7.03 6.61 20.66
CA LEU A 95 -6.00 6.58 19.64
C LEU A 95 -5.45 5.15 19.56
N LEU A 96 -5.32 4.58 18.37
CA LEU A 96 -4.52 3.39 18.13
C LEU A 96 -3.20 3.83 17.48
N ILE A 97 -2.06 3.35 17.96
CA ILE A 97 -0.75 3.58 17.33
C ILE A 97 -0.13 2.23 17.04
N GLY A 98 0.50 2.08 15.89
CA GLY A 98 1.17 0.84 15.58
C GLY A 98 1.97 0.86 14.30
N ALA A 99 2.39 -0.32 13.91
CA ALA A 99 3.16 -0.54 12.70
C ALA A 99 2.56 -1.67 11.88
N GLU A 100 2.73 -1.58 10.56
CA GLU A 100 2.38 -2.61 9.60
C GLU A 100 3.54 -2.80 8.61
N VAL A 101 3.69 -4.03 8.16
CA VAL A 101 4.62 -4.43 7.11
C VAL A 101 3.82 -5.15 6.05
N ASP A 102 3.96 -4.72 4.81
CA ASP A 102 3.25 -5.28 3.68
C ASP A 102 4.21 -5.47 2.50
N ALA A 103 3.97 -6.52 1.73
CA ALA A 103 4.61 -6.76 0.46
C ALA A 103 3.58 -6.58 -0.67
N ASP A 104 3.92 -5.75 -1.66
CA ASP A 104 3.08 -5.48 -2.82
C ASP A 104 3.69 -6.08 -4.07
N PHE A 105 2.91 -6.88 -4.77
CA PHE A 105 3.19 -7.25 -6.14
C PHE A 105 2.51 -6.26 -7.07
N ILE A 106 3.30 -5.50 -7.81
CA ILE A 106 2.83 -4.43 -8.70
C ILE A 106 3.09 -4.87 -10.14
N LEU A 107 2.03 -4.83 -10.94
CA LEU A 107 2.04 -5.15 -12.36
C LEU A 107 1.62 -3.90 -13.13
N SER A 108 2.44 -3.47 -14.08
CA SER A 108 2.15 -2.32 -14.94
C SER A 108 2.33 -2.71 -16.42
N VAL A 109 1.51 -2.15 -17.29
CA VAL A 109 1.67 -2.27 -18.74
C VAL A 109 2.12 -0.91 -19.26
N ALA A 110 3.30 -0.89 -19.87
CA ALA A 110 3.85 0.30 -20.49
C ALA A 110 3.18 0.58 -21.84
N TRP A 111 3.32 1.83 -22.31
CA TRP A 111 2.76 2.30 -23.58
C TRP A 111 3.27 1.54 -24.82
N ASP A 112 4.45 0.91 -24.73
CA ASP A 112 5.03 0.07 -25.78
C ASP A 112 4.53 -1.40 -25.73
N GLY A 113 3.57 -1.70 -24.86
CA GLY A 113 3.01 -3.03 -24.66
C GLY A 113 3.87 -3.94 -23.77
N SER A 114 5.01 -3.47 -23.26
CA SER A 114 5.83 -4.24 -22.34
C SER A 114 5.18 -4.32 -20.94
N VAL A 115 5.37 -5.46 -20.29
CA VAL A 115 4.87 -5.69 -18.92
C VAL A 115 6.02 -5.46 -17.94
N ALA A 116 5.84 -4.51 -17.03
CA ALA A 116 6.75 -4.26 -15.92
C ALA A 116 6.20 -4.90 -14.64
N GLN A 117 7.06 -5.61 -13.91
CA GLN A 117 6.74 -6.23 -12.62
C GLN A 117 7.68 -5.70 -11.55
N ARG A 118 7.13 -5.35 -10.38
CA ARG A 118 7.90 -4.93 -9.20
C ARG A 118 7.33 -5.58 -7.95
N VAL A 119 8.21 -5.91 -7.02
CA VAL A 119 7.83 -6.24 -5.66
C VAL A 119 8.24 -5.06 -4.77
N GLY A 120 7.27 -4.41 -4.16
CA GLY A 120 7.48 -3.36 -3.18
C GLY A 120 7.41 -3.93 -1.77
N LEU A 121 8.27 -3.45 -0.87
CA LEU A 121 8.11 -3.64 0.57
C LEU A 121 7.67 -2.31 1.16
N THR A 122 6.53 -2.31 1.82
CA THR A 122 6.01 -1.15 2.52
C THR A 122 6.16 -1.35 4.02
N LEU A 123 6.81 -0.39 4.67
CA LEU A 123 6.86 -0.26 6.13
C LEU A 123 6.06 0.98 6.50
N ALA A 124 5.01 0.83 7.29
CA ALA A 124 4.22 1.96 7.74
C ALA A 124 4.11 1.97 9.26
N ILE A 125 4.25 3.16 9.83
CA ILE A 125 3.94 3.47 11.22
C ILE A 125 2.76 4.43 11.15
N GLY A 126 1.67 4.08 11.82
CA GLY A 126 0.40 4.77 11.68
C GLY A 126 -0.27 5.01 13.02
N ALA A 127 -1.16 5.99 13.02
CA ALA A 127 -2.12 6.19 14.08
C ALA A 127 -3.54 6.14 13.51
N TRP A 128 -4.47 5.60 14.30
CA TRP A 128 -5.89 5.48 13.98
C TRP A 128 -6.70 6.17 15.07
N ILE A 129 -7.72 6.95 14.70
CA ILE A 129 -8.60 7.68 15.62
C ILE A 129 -10.02 7.14 15.45
#